data_AF-A0A7C7QLG0-F1
#
_entry.id   AF-A0A7C7QLG0-F1
#
_cell.length_a   1.000
_cell.length_b   1.000
_cell.length_c   1.000
_cell.angle_alpha   90.00
_cell.angle_beta   90.00
_cell.angle_gamma   90.00
#
_symmetry.space_group_name_H-M   'P 1'
#
loop_
_entity.id
_entity.type
_entity.pdbx_description
1 polymer ?
#
loop_
_entity_poly.entity_id
_entity_poly.type
_entity_poly.pdbx_seq_one_letter_code
_entity_poly.pdbx_strand_id
1 'polypeptide(L)'
;MGIQLGDIVSRQKIELEQLRGRVIAIDAMNSLYQFLSIIRQRDGELLRDSKGRITSHLSGLFYRTANFVEAGIRPIYVFDGEPPRLKQRTVEQRRAMRAEAAGEWTKAIKEGRVEEARKFAQRAGRVDEKMVRQAQTLLDHMGLPWVQAPGEGEAQAAHLVQRDDAWAVASQDFDALLFGSPILVRNLAITGRRKLPGKDTYVMVFPEVVELDATLGGLGVSRGQLVDIGILIGT
;
A
#
# COMPACT_ATOMS: atom_id res chain seq x y z
N MET A 1 -2.65 4.55 -5.33
CA MET A 1 -2.99 5.99 -5.48
C MET A 1 -4.47 6.04 -5.66
N GLY A 2 -5.13 5.82 -4.53
CA GLY A 2 -6.53 6.10 -4.30
C GLY A 2 -6.71 7.59 -3.99
N ILE A 3 -7.71 7.90 -3.19
CA ILE A 3 -8.31 9.23 -3.16
C ILE A 3 -7.46 10.20 -2.32
N GLN A 4 -7.28 11.43 -2.80
CA GLN A 4 -6.52 12.46 -2.10
C GLN A 4 -7.35 13.14 -1.01
N LEU A 5 -7.61 12.44 0.11
CA LEU A 5 -8.27 13.01 1.30
C LEU A 5 -7.27 13.58 2.31
N GLY A 6 -5.98 13.62 1.94
CA GLY A 6 -4.91 13.86 2.89
C GLY A 6 -5.03 15.18 3.66
N ASP A 7 -5.46 16.25 3.00
CA ASP A 7 -5.47 17.58 3.59
C ASP A 7 -6.72 17.84 4.45
N ILE A 8 -7.73 16.97 4.37
CA ILE A 8 -9.03 17.14 5.03
C ILE A 8 -9.27 16.14 6.16
N VAL A 9 -8.40 15.13 6.30
CA VAL A 9 -8.49 14.11 7.35
C VAL A 9 -7.62 14.46 8.55
N SER A 10 -8.18 14.34 9.75
CA SER A 10 -7.42 14.48 11.00
C SER A 10 -6.59 13.22 11.22
N ARG A 11 -5.29 13.40 11.47
CA ARG A 11 -4.35 12.28 11.66
C ARG A 11 -3.58 12.44 12.95
N GLN A 12 -3.44 11.34 13.67
CA GLN A 12 -2.65 11.27 14.88
C GLN A 12 -1.43 10.41 14.64
N LYS A 13 -0.25 11.00 14.85
CA LYS A 13 1.00 10.25 14.82
C LYS A 13 1.06 9.33 16.03
N ILE A 14 1.43 8.07 15.81
CA ILE A 14 1.66 7.08 16.87
C ILE A 14 3.02 6.39 16.70
N GLU A 15 3.47 5.75 17.77
CA GLU A 15 4.59 4.82 17.74
C GLU A 15 4.11 3.39 17.45
N LEU A 16 4.99 2.54 16.91
CA LEU A 16 4.63 1.18 16.49
C LEU A 16 4.19 0.32 17.69
N GLU A 17 4.79 0.55 18.85
CA GLU A 17 4.54 -0.13 20.12
C GLU A 17 3.10 0.08 20.60
N GLN A 18 2.45 1.18 20.21
CA GLN A 18 1.05 1.44 20.54
C GLN A 18 0.08 0.48 19.83
N LEU A 19 0.54 -0.21 18.78
CA LEU A 19 -0.22 -1.23 18.06
C LEU A 19 -0.02 -2.64 18.63
N ARG A 20 0.75 -2.80 19.72
CA ARG A 20 1.01 -4.10 20.35
C ARG A 20 -0.30 -4.79 20.75
N GLY A 21 -0.42 -6.06 20.38
CA GLY A 21 -1.60 -6.88 20.62
C GLY A 21 -2.77 -6.62 19.67
N ARG A 22 -2.70 -5.59 18.82
CA ARG A 22 -3.77 -5.27 17.87
C ARG A 22 -3.71 -6.19 16.66
N VAL A 23 -4.89 -6.61 16.19
CA VAL A 23 -5.07 -7.27 14.91
C VAL A 23 -5.23 -6.20 13.85
N ILE A 24 -4.45 -6.25 12.77
CA ILE A 24 -4.45 -5.22 11.72
C ILE A 24 -4.72 -5.88 10.37
N ALA A 25 -5.78 -5.44 9.68
CA ALA A 25 -6.09 -5.87 8.33
C ALA A 25 -5.27 -5.03 7.33
N ILE A 26 -4.26 -5.63 6.70
CA ILE A 26 -3.32 -4.96 5.81
C ILE A 26 -3.78 -5.13 4.37
N ASP A 27 -3.95 -4.04 3.63
CA ASP A 27 -4.10 -4.12 2.17
C ASP A 27 -2.80 -4.64 1.56
N ALA A 28 -2.87 -5.86 1.02
CA ALA A 28 -1.73 -6.55 0.46
C ALA A 28 -1.24 -5.90 -0.84
N MET A 29 -2.15 -5.49 -1.72
CA MET A 29 -1.78 -4.90 -3.00
C MET A 29 -1.08 -3.56 -2.78
N ASN A 30 -1.66 -2.71 -1.92
CA ASN A 30 -1.08 -1.44 -1.53
C ASN A 30 0.32 -1.64 -0.89
N SER A 31 0.48 -2.63 -0.01
CA SER A 31 1.77 -2.97 0.62
C SER A 31 2.82 -3.45 -0.39
N LEU A 32 2.46 -4.34 -1.32
CA LEU A 32 3.38 -4.85 -2.35
C LEU A 32 3.89 -3.72 -3.26
N TYR A 33 3.01 -2.78 -3.65
CA TYR A 33 3.43 -1.59 -4.40
C TYR A 33 4.39 -0.70 -3.58
N GLN A 34 4.14 -0.51 -2.28
CA GLN A 34 5.06 0.24 -1.42
C GLN A 34 6.44 -0.43 -1.35
N PHE A 35 6.49 -1.76 -1.22
CA PHE A 35 7.75 -2.50 -1.20
C PHE A 35 8.52 -2.34 -2.51
N LEU A 36 7.85 -2.43 -3.67
CA LEU A 36 8.50 -2.17 -4.96
C LEU A 36 8.96 -0.72 -5.12
N SER A 37 8.28 0.24 -4.47
CA SER A 37 8.70 1.64 -4.51
C SER A 37 9.97 1.88 -3.68
N ILE A 38 10.05 1.28 -2.49
CA ILE A 38 11.04 1.65 -1.46
C ILE A 38 12.22 0.69 -1.38
N ILE A 39 12.00 -0.60 -1.64
CA ILE A 39 13.03 -1.64 -1.47
C ILE A 39 13.77 -1.79 -2.79
N ARG A 40 14.90 -1.10 -2.86
CA ARG A 40 15.74 -0.98 -4.05
C ARG A 40 17.21 -1.15 -3.68
N GLN A 41 18.00 -1.51 -4.67
CA GLN A 41 19.44 -1.50 -4.60
C GLN A 41 19.97 -0.06 -4.50
N ARG A 42 21.26 0.09 -4.19
CA ARG A 42 21.90 1.41 -4.04
C ARG A 42 21.85 2.25 -5.32
N ASP A 43 21.83 1.60 -6.47
CA ASP A 43 21.71 2.22 -7.80
C ASP A 43 20.27 2.62 -8.17
N GLY A 44 19.28 2.28 -7.34
CA GLY A 44 17.86 2.57 -7.55
C GLY A 44 17.09 1.45 -8.27
N GLU A 45 17.76 0.39 -8.71
CA GLU A 45 17.11 -0.76 -9.34
C GLU A 45 16.37 -1.62 -8.32
N LEU A 46 15.39 -2.41 -8.80
CA LEU A 46 14.69 -3.37 -7.95
C LEU A 46 15.65 -4.50 -7.51
N LEU A 47 15.38 -5.10 -6.35
CA LEU A 47 16.06 -6.33 -5.93
C LEU A 47 15.71 -7.44 -6.91
N ARG A 48 16.73 -8.23 -7.29
CA ARG A 48 16.59 -9.36 -8.19
C ARG A 48 17.32 -10.58 -7.65
N ASP A 49 16.86 -11.77 -8.03
CA ASP A 49 17.59 -13.01 -7.81
C ASP A 49 18.62 -13.30 -8.91
N SER A 50 19.32 -14.44 -8.80
CA SER A 50 20.32 -14.89 -9.78
C SER A 50 19.76 -15.15 -11.18
N LYS A 51 18.43 -15.24 -11.33
CA LYS A 51 17.73 -15.40 -12.61
C LYS A 51 17.13 -14.07 -13.11
N GLY A 52 17.46 -12.95 -12.48
CA GLY A 52 16.98 -11.62 -12.84
C GLY A 52 15.52 -11.33 -12.48
N ARG A 53 14.85 -12.21 -11.71
CA ARG A 53 13.45 -12.04 -11.29
C ARG A 53 13.37 -11.04 -10.15
N ILE A 54 12.40 -10.14 -10.17
CA ILE A 54 12.20 -9.15 -9.11
C ILE A 54 11.81 -9.85 -7.80
N THR A 55 12.45 -9.46 -6.69
CA THR A 55 12.21 -10.01 -5.34
C THR A 55 11.96 -8.96 -4.27
N SER A 56 11.95 -7.67 -4.63
CA SER A 56 11.69 -6.55 -3.71
C SER A 56 10.39 -6.72 -2.91
N HIS A 57 9.33 -7.25 -3.53
CA HIS A 57 8.04 -7.50 -2.88
C HIS A 57 8.13 -8.58 -1.81
N LEU A 58 8.87 -9.68 -2.06
CA LEU A 58 9.06 -10.77 -1.10
C LEU A 58 9.95 -10.35 0.06
N SER A 59 11.04 -9.63 -0.24
CA SER A 59 11.92 -9.09 0.80
C SER A 59 11.15 -8.13 1.71
N GLY A 60 10.36 -7.23 1.12
CA GLY A 60 9.51 -6.31 1.89
C GLY A 60 8.49 -7.01 2.74
N LEU A 61 7.77 -7.97 2.16
CA LEU A 61 6.77 -8.75 2.88
C LEU A 61 7.44 -9.48 4.05
N PHE A 62 8.47 -10.28 3.79
CA PHE A 62 9.15 -11.06 4.83
C PHE A 62 9.64 -10.19 6.01
N TYR A 63 10.50 -9.20 5.73
CA TYR A 63 11.14 -8.42 6.80
C TYR A 63 10.16 -7.47 7.49
N ARG A 64 9.23 -6.83 6.76
CA ARG A 64 8.26 -5.95 7.41
C ARG A 64 7.29 -6.71 8.28
N THR A 65 6.80 -7.83 7.80
CA THR A 65 5.87 -8.64 8.57
C THR A 65 6.55 -9.25 9.80
N ALA A 66 7.83 -9.66 9.70
CA ALA A 66 8.61 -10.06 10.86
C ALA A 66 8.70 -8.93 11.91
N ASN A 67 8.99 -7.70 11.49
CA ASN A 67 9.03 -6.54 12.40
C ASN A 67 7.67 -6.26 13.05
N PHE A 68 6.55 -6.45 12.33
CA PHE A 68 5.22 -6.28 12.90
C PHE A 68 4.94 -7.31 13.99
N VAL A 69 5.25 -8.58 13.72
CA VAL A 69 5.07 -9.67 14.68
C VAL A 69 5.98 -9.46 15.90
N GLU A 70 7.22 -9.01 15.71
CA GLU A 70 8.15 -8.67 16.80
C GLU A 70 7.62 -7.53 17.67
N ALA A 71 7.01 -6.51 17.08
CA ALA A 71 6.31 -5.44 17.80
C ALA A 71 5.02 -5.91 18.51
N GLY A 72 4.60 -7.16 18.29
CA GLY A 72 3.40 -7.76 18.86
C GLY A 72 2.12 -7.46 18.07
N ILE A 73 2.22 -6.96 16.84
CA ILE A 73 1.10 -6.76 15.93
C ILE A 73 0.70 -8.10 15.32
N ARG A 74 -0.60 -8.33 15.14
CA ARG A 74 -1.15 -9.55 14.51
C ARG A 74 -1.70 -9.21 13.12
N PRO A 75 -0.90 -9.33 12.04
CA PRO A 75 -1.32 -8.92 10.71
C PRO A 75 -2.25 -9.95 10.05
N ILE A 76 -3.25 -9.45 9.32
CA ILE A 76 -4.07 -10.22 8.37
C ILE A 76 -3.93 -9.54 7.01
N TYR A 77 -3.38 -10.20 6.00
CA TYR A 77 -3.24 -9.62 4.67
C TYR A 77 -4.52 -9.81 3.85
N VAL A 78 -5.01 -8.76 3.19
CA VAL A 78 -6.21 -8.83 2.34
C VAL A 78 -5.80 -8.58 0.90
N PHE A 79 -6.05 -9.56 0.04
CA PHE A 79 -5.76 -9.49 -1.39
C PHE A 79 -7.02 -9.16 -2.20
N ASP A 80 -6.85 -8.36 -3.24
CA ASP A 80 -7.92 -8.06 -4.20
C ASP A 80 -8.42 -9.32 -4.90
N GLY A 81 -9.74 -9.40 -5.08
CA GLY A 81 -10.42 -10.34 -5.96
C GLY A 81 -10.59 -9.81 -7.37
N GLU A 82 -11.69 -10.19 -8.01
CA GLU A 82 -11.98 -9.72 -9.36
C GLU A 82 -12.40 -8.23 -9.33
N PRO A 83 -11.74 -7.35 -10.10
CA PRO A 83 -12.10 -5.94 -10.13
C PRO A 83 -13.54 -5.74 -10.63
N PRO A 84 -14.33 -4.83 -10.03
CA PRO A 84 -15.64 -4.48 -10.56
C PRO A 84 -15.55 -4.00 -12.01
N ARG A 85 -16.54 -4.32 -12.84
CA ARG A 85 -16.59 -3.90 -14.27
C ARG A 85 -16.40 -2.39 -14.45
N LEU A 86 -16.92 -1.59 -13.51
CA LEU A 86 -16.83 -0.14 -13.51
C LEU A 86 -15.38 0.39 -13.34
N LYS A 87 -14.49 -0.38 -12.70
CA LYS A 87 -13.06 -0.03 -12.51
C LYS A 87 -12.16 -0.54 -13.63
N GLN A 88 -12.67 -1.27 -14.62
CA GLN A 88 -11.85 -1.77 -15.74
C GLN A 88 -11.14 -0.63 -16.48
N ARG A 89 -11.84 0.48 -16.75
CA ARG A 89 -11.25 1.66 -17.41
C ARG A 89 -10.11 2.27 -16.60
N THR A 90 -10.26 2.42 -15.29
CA THR A 90 -9.22 2.96 -14.41
C THR A 90 -8.02 2.01 -14.30
N VAL A 91 -8.27 0.69 -14.24
CA VAL A 91 -7.23 -0.34 -14.28
C VAL A 91 -6.48 -0.30 -15.61
N GLU A 92 -7.17 -0.13 -16.72
CA GLU A 92 -6.59 0.01 -18.06
C GLU A 92 -5.78 1.30 -18.21
N GLN A 93 -6.29 2.43 -17.75
CA GLN A 93 -5.55 3.71 -17.74
C GLN A 93 -4.27 3.60 -16.89
N ARG A 94 -4.35 2.97 -15.71
CA ARG A 94 -3.17 2.69 -14.86
C ARG A 94 -2.20 1.74 -15.55
N ARG A 95 -2.69 0.73 -16.29
CA ARG A 95 -1.84 -0.16 -17.11
C ARG A 95 -1.17 0.62 -18.24
N ALA A 96 -1.89 1.52 -18.92
CA ALA A 96 -1.37 2.33 -20.01
C ALA A 96 -0.27 3.29 -19.55
N MET A 97 -0.51 4.09 -18.49
CA MET A 97 0.52 4.99 -17.94
C MET A 97 1.78 4.25 -17.49
N ARG A 98 1.63 3.03 -16.97
CA ARG A 98 2.77 2.19 -16.53
C ARG A 98 3.50 1.55 -17.71
N ALA A 99 2.79 1.14 -18.76
CA ALA A 99 3.39 0.65 -20.00
C ALA A 99 4.20 1.75 -20.71
N GLU A 100 3.67 2.98 -20.70
CA GLU A 100 4.36 4.16 -21.18
C GLU A 100 5.63 4.41 -20.36
N ALA A 101 5.54 4.41 -19.02
CA ALA A 101 6.72 4.54 -18.16
C ALA A 101 7.77 3.42 -18.38
N ALA A 102 7.34 2.19 -18.67
CA ALA A 102 8.28 1.10 -19.01
C ALA A 102 8.97 1.31 -20.37
N GLY A 103 8.24 1.85 -21.35
CA GLY A 103 8.79 2.26 -22.65
C GLY A 103 9.82 3.37 -22.51
N GLU A 104 9.48 4.42 -21.76
CA GLU A 104 10.36 5.55 -21.49
C GLU A 104 11.58 5.16 -20.65
N TRP A 105 11.44 4.21 -19.72
CA TRP A 105 12.58 3.61 -19.02
C TRP A 105 13.55 2.94 -20.00
N THR A 106 13.02 2.11 -20.91
CA THR A 106 13.84 1.38 -21.88
C THR A 106 14.58 2.34 -22.83
N LYS A 107 13.94 3.43 -23.26
CA LYS A 107 14.57 4.49 -24.06
C LYS A 107 15.66 5.21 -23.28
N ALA A 108 15.35 5.67 -22.06
CA ALA A 108 16.30 6.38 -21.21
C ALA A 108 17.55 5.56 -20.89
N ILE A 109 17.42 4.23 -20.72
CA ILE A 109 18.57 3.32 -20.59
C ILE A 109 19.40 3.26 -21.88
N LYS A 110 18.76 3.10 -23.05
CA LYS A 110 19.46 3.05 -24.36
C LYS A 110 20.21 4.34 -24.68
N GLU A 111 19.68 5.47 -24.24
CA GLU A 111 20.20 6.81 -24.50
C GLU A 111 21.14 7.31 -23.38
N GLY A 112 21.48 6.46 -22.40
CA GLY A 112 22.41 6.79 -21.32
C GLY A 112 21.89 7.82 -20.32
N ARG A 113 20.60 8.12 -20.31
CA ARG A 113 19.96 9.09 -19.39
C ARG A 113 19.61 8.42 -18.05
N VAL A 114 20.65 8.13 -17.29
CA VAL A 114 20.59 7.33 -16.03
C VAL A 114 19.58 7.90 -15.01
N GLU A 115 19.52 9.22 -14.83
CA GLU A 115 18.61 9.85 -13.86
C GLU A 115 17.13 9.79 -14.28
N GLU A 116 16.83 9.88 -15.58
CA GLU A 116 15.47 9.74 -16.08
C GLU A 116 15.04 8.27 -16.09
N ALA A 117 15.96 7.37 -16.48
CA ALA A 117 15.73 5.94 -16.40
C ALA A 117 15.35 5.53 -14.96
N ARG A 118 16.05 6.05 -13.94
CA ARG A 118 15.68 5.81 -12.53
C ARG A 118 14.25 6.25 -12.19
N LYS A 119 13.80 7.42 -12.66
CA LYS A 119 12.43 7.91 -12.44
C LYS A 119 11.38 7.04 -13.14
N PHE A 120 11.65 6.62 -14.36
CA PHE A 120 10.76 5.76 -15.13
C PHE A 120 10.71 4.33 -14.56
N ALA A 121 11.84 3.77 -14.12
CA ALA A 121 11.93 2.48 -13.43
C ALA A 121 11.09 2.45 -12.14
N GLN A 122 11.04 3.56 -11.41
CA GLN A 122 10.19 3.70 -10.22
C GLN A 122 8.70 3.63 -10.56
N ARG A 123 8.28 4.25 -11.66
CA ARG A 123 6.89 4.26 -12.13
C ARG A 123 6.49 2.95 -12.83
N ALA A 124 7.44 2.23 -13.41
CA ALA A 124 7.23 0.98 -14.13
C ALA A 124 7.08 -0.26 -13.23
N GLY A 125 7.33 -0.15 -11.92
CA GLY A 125 7.20 -1.26 -10.96
C GLY A 125 5.81 -1.90 -11.00
N ARG A 126 5.70 -3.09 -11.59
CA ARG A 126 4.46 -3.84 -11.73
C ARG A 126 4.35 -4.88 -10.62
N VAL A 127 3.23 -4.89 -9.91
CA VAL A 127 2.79 -6.10 -9.19
C VAL A 127 1.96 -6.89 -10.19
N ASP A 128 2.39 -8.10 -10.50
CA ASP A 128 1.63 -9.03 -11.33
C ASP A 128 1.09 -10.21 -10.54
N GLU A 129 0.23 -10.99 -11.19
CA GLU A 129 -0.44 -12.13 -10.58
C GLU A 129 0.55 -13.16 -10.02
N LYS A 130 1.71 -13.33 -10.66
CA LYS A 130 2.77 -14.21 -10.16
C LYS A 130 3.33 -13.68 -8.85
N MET A 131 3.58 -12.37 -8.75
CA MET A 131 4.05 -11.74 -7.52
C MET A 131 3.03 -11.85 -6.39
N VAL A 132 1.74 -11.74 -6.71
CA VAL A 132 0.64 -11.96 -5.75
C VAL A 132 0.65 -13.40 -5.23
N ARG A 133 0.69 -14.40 -6.12
CA ARG A 133 0.76 -15.82 -5.73
C ARG A 133 2.00 -16.13 -4.90
N GLN A 134 3.15 -15.55 -5.25
CA GLN A 134 4.38 -15.68 -4.45
C GLN A 134 4.24 -15.05 -3.07
N ALA A 135 3.58 -13.90 -2.95
CA ALA A 135 3.31 -13.25 -1.67
C ALA A 135 2.38 -14.11 -0.79
N GLN A 136 1.30 -14.65 -1.35
CA GLN A 136 0.41 -15.60 -0.64
C GLN A 136 1.18 -16.83 -0.15
N THR A 137 1.96 -17.47 -1.04
CA THR A 137 2.79 -18.64 -0.68
C THR A 137 3.79 -18.31 0.43
N LEU A 138 4.40 -17.12 0.40
CA LEU A 138 5.31 -16.68 1.45
C LEU A 138 4.58 -16.50 2.79
N LEU A 139 3.40 -15.89 2.78
CA LEU A 139 2.57 -15.74 3.99
C LEU A 139 2.14 -17.10 4.57
N ASP A 140 1.78 -18.05 3.71
CA ASP A 140 1.47 -19.43 4.12
C ASP A 140 2.67 -20.07 4.84
N HIS A 141 3.87 -19.95 4.27
CA HIS A 141 5.10 -20.47 4.89
C HIS A 141 5.50 -19.73 6.16
N MET A 142 5.13 -18.46 6.31
CA MET A 142 5.32 -17.69 7.54
C MET A 142 4.26 -18.00 8.60
N GLY A 143 3.22 -18.79 8.27
CA GLY A 143 2.12 -19.11 9.19
C GLY A 143 1.19 -17.93 9.44
N LEU A 144 1.04 -17.03 8.47
CA LEU A 144 0.29 -15.79 8.61
C LEU A 144 -1.01 -15.82 7.82
N PRO A 145 -2.12 -15.33 8.41
CA PRO A 145 -3.41 -15.35 7.76
C PRO A 145 -3.48 -14.33 6.62
N TRP A 146 -4.13 -14.72 5.54
CA TRP A 146 -4.56 -13.82 4.49
C TRP A 146 -5.96 -14.16 4.00
N VAL A 147 -6.65 -13.16 3.45
CA VAL A 147 -8.03 -13.23 2.96
C VAL A 147 -8.07 -12.84 1.49
N GLN A 148 -8.78 -13.64 0.70
CA GLN A 148 -9.13 -13.30 -0.68
C GLN A 148 -10.43 -12.48 -0.67
N ALA A 149 -10.36 -11.19 -1.02
CA ALA A 149 -11.56 -10.39 -1.19
C ALA A 149 -12.38 -10.90 -2.40
N PRO A 150 -13.72 -10.79 -2.37
CA PRO A 150 -14.55 -11.06 -3.54
C PRO A 150 -14.44 -9.96 -4.60
N GLY A 151 -14.00 -8.76 -4.20
CA GLY A 151 -13.78 -7.60 -5.06
C GLY A 151 -12.59 -6.81 -4.57
N GLU A 152 -12.81 -5.65 -3.97
CA GLU A 152 -11.73 -4.78 -3.50
C GLU A 152 -11.18 -5.20 -2.13
N GLY A 153 -9.84 -5.24 -2.02
CA GLY A 153 -9.14 -5.59 -0.79
C GLY A 153 -9.41 -4.60 0.34
N GLU A 154 -9.41 -3.29 0.08
CA GLU A 154 -9.70 -2.28 1.11
C GLU A 154 -11.15 -2.34 1.60
N ALA A 155 -12.10 -2.71 0.72
CA ALA A 155 -13.49 -2.92 1.12
C ALA A 155 -13.63 -4.13 2.04
N GLN A 156 -12.97 -5.24 1.70
CA GLN A 156 -12.95 -6.44 2.53
C GLN A 156 -12.21 -6.19 3.86
N ALA A 157 -11.11 -5.43 3.85
CA ALA A 157 -10.39 -5.05 5.05
C ALA A 157 -11.24 -4.16 5.97
N ALA A 158 -11.94 -3.15 5.41
CA ALA A 158 -12.88 -2.33 6.16
C ALA A 158 -14.00 -3.16 6.79
N HIS A 159 -14.51 -4.16 6.05
CA HIS A 159 -15.52 -5.08 6.55
C HIS A 159 -15.04 -5.93 7.74
N LEU A 160 -13.79 -6.39 7.74
CA LEU A 160 -13.21 -7.10 8.89
C LEU A 160 -13.16 -6.21 10.14
N VAL A 161 -12.82 -4.92 9.97
CA VAL A 161 -12.79 -3.97 11.10
C VAL A 161 -14.19 -3.65 11.60
N GLN A 162 -15.17 -3.47 10.71
CA GLN A 162 -16.57 -3.26 11.07
C GLN A 162 -17.20 -4.42 11.86
N ARG A 163 -16.61 -5.63 11.75
CA ARG A 163 -17.04 -6.84 12.45
C ARG A 163 -16.24 -7.14 13.71
N ASP A 164 -15.32 -6.26 14.10
CA ASP A 164 -14.37 -6.45 15.20
C ASP A 164 -13.41 -7.65 15.02
N ASP A 165 -13.27 -8.18 13.80
CA ASP A 165 -12.29 -9.23 13.47
C ASP A 165 -10.86 -8.63 13.38
N ALA A 166 -10.75 -7.32 13.14
CA ALA A 166 -9.52 -6.54 13.17
C ALA A 166 -9.77 -5.17 13.83
N TRP A 167 -8.73 -4.56 14.40
CA TRP A 167 -8.83 -3.24 15.05
C TRP A 167 -8.78 -2.08 14.05
N ALA A 168 -7.99 -2.21 12.98
CA ALA A 168 -7.87 -1.18 11.95
C ALA A 168 -7.44 -1.77 10.60
N VAL A 169 -7.72 -1.01 9.54
CA VAL A 169 -7.15 -1.26 8.21
C VAL A 169 -5.80 -0.56 8.11
N ALA A 170 -4.79 -1.20 7.53
CA ALA A 170 -3.53 -0.55 7.18
C ALA A 170 -3.41 -0.38 5.66
N SER A 171 -3.38 0.86 5.21
CA SER A 171 -3.24 1.26 3.81
C SER A 171 -2.63 2.66 3.68
N GLN A 172 -1.97 2.93 2.56
CA GLN A 172 -1.53 4.28 2.16
C GLN A 172 -2.64 5.07 1.46
N ASP A 173 -3.69 4.42 0.99
CA ASP A 173 -4.83 5.07 0.36
C ASP A 173 -5.92 5.31 1.44
N PHE A 174 -6.93 6.13 1.14
CA PHE A 174 -8.00 6.46 2.12
C PHE A 174 -9.30 5.71 1.84
N ASP A 175 -9.31 4.80 0.86
CA ASP A 175 -10.53 4.17 0.34
C ASP A 175 -11.19 3.31 1.42
N ALA A 176 -10.40 2.74 2.35
CA ALA A 176 -10.92 2.03 3.53
C ALA A 176 -11.88 2.88 4.39
N LEU A 177 -11.64 4.20 4.53
CA LEU A 177 -12.56 5.11 5.25
C LEU A 177 -13.89 5.28 4.50
N LEU A 178 -13.84 5.32 3.17
CA LEU A 178 -15.04 5.41 2.34
C LEU A 178 -15.89 4.14 2.41
N PHE A 179 -15.23 2.97 2.41
CA PHE A 179 -15.87 1.69 2.69
C PHE A 179 -16.37 1.58 4.15
N GLY A 180 -15.99 2.52 5.01
CA GLY A 180 -16.53 2.69 6.36
C GLY A 180 -15.70 2.00 7.43
N SER A 181 -14.40 1.78 7.21
CA SER A 181 -13.50 1.37 8.28
C SER A 181 -13.51 2.43 9.39
N PRO A 182 -13.80 2.07 10.66
CA PRO A 182 -13.72 3.00 11.78
C PRO A 182 -12.32 3.60 11.97
N ILE A 183 -11.28 2.80 11.70
CA ILE A 183 -9.88 3.18 11.92
C ILE A 183 -9.03 2.80 10.71
N LEU A 184 -8.20 3.73 10.25
CA LEU A 184 -7.17 3.55 9.23
C LEU A 184 -5.78 3.85 9.83
N VAL A 185 -4.83 2.95 9.64
CA VAL A 185 -3.42 3.12 9.98
C VAL A 185 -2.62 3.31 8.69
N ARG A 186 -2.08 4.51 8.50
CA ARG A 186 -1.17 4.84 7.39
C ARG A 186 0.28 4.61 7.81
N ASN A 187 1.17 4.63 6.81
CA ASN A 187 2.62 4.50 6.98
C ASN A 187 3.14 3.19 7.63
N LEU A 188 2.28 2.21 7.96
CA LEU A 188 2.70 0.98 8.64
C LEU A 188 3.79 0.21 7.87
N ALA A 189 3.57 -0.05 6.57
CA ALA A 189 4.52 -0.74 5.69
C ALA A 189 5.86 0.00 5.47
N ILE A 190 5.91 1.30 5.79
CA ILE A 190 7.05 2.18 5.47
C ILE A 190 7.66 2.84 6.71
N THR A 191 7.23 2.43 7.89
CA THR A 191 7.69 2.96 9.18
C THR A 191 9.20 2.78 9.36
N GLY A 192 9.83 3.73 10.03
CA GLY A 192 11.26 3.76 10.31
C GLY A 192 12.04 4.72 9.42
N ARG A 193 13.35 4.51 9.35
CA ARG A 193 14.28 5.42 8.68
C ARG A 193 14.25 5.21 7.16
N ARG A 194 13.84 6.24 6.41
CA ARG A 194 13.71 6.22 4.95
C ARG A 194 14.66 7.24 4.31
N LYS A 195 15.42 6.80 3.29
CA LYS A 195 16.23 7.71 2.47
C LYS A 195 15.34 8.52 1.51
N LEU A 196 15.57 9.82 1.39
CA LEU A 196 14.89 10.64 0.40
C LEU A 196 15.45 10.36 -1.01
N PRO A 197 14.59 10.23 -2.04
CA PRO A 197 15.05 10.06 -3.41
C PRO A 197 15.99 11.20 -3.83
N GLY A 198 17.17 10.86 -4.35
CA GLY A 198 18.15 11.84 -4.85
C GLY A 198 18.83 12.69 -3.77
N LYS A 199 18.66 12.38 -2.47
CA LYS A 199 19.33 13.10 -1.36
C LYS A 199 19.94 12.10 -0.37
N ASP A 200 21.10 12.42 0.19
CA ASP A 200 21.74 11.64 1.26
C ASP A 200 21.17 11.94 2.65
N THR A 201 19.89 12.32 2.70
CA THR A 201 19.16 12.60 3.94
C THR A 201 18.16 11.50 4.21
N TYR A 202 18.02 11.16 5.49
CA TYR A 202 17.02 10.20 5.96
C TYR A 202 15.94 10.93 6.73
N VAL A 203 14.69 10.59 6.46
CA VAL A 203 13.53 11.01 7.23
C VAL A 203 13.04 9.83 8.04
N MET A 204 12.54 10.09 9.25
CA MET A 204 11.90 9.05 10.04
C MET A 204 10.39 9.11 9.79
N VAL A 205 9.83 7.97 9.42
CA VAL A 205 8.41 7.83 9.11
C VAL A 205 7.74 7.06 10.25
N PHE A 206 6.66 7.60 10.76
CA PHE A 206 5.88 7.01 11.84
C PHE A 206 4.49 6.59 11.33
N PRO A 207 3.87 5.56 11.93
CA PRO A 207 2.48 5.26 11.67
C PRO A 207 1.57 6.45 12.02
N GLU A 208 0.50 6.62 11.25
CA GLU A 208 -0.53 7.62 11.48
C GLU A 208 -1.88 6.92 11.62
N VAL A 209 -2.63 7.23 12.67
CA VAL A 209 -4.00 6.77 12.86
C VAL A 209 -4.97 7.84 12.37
N VAL A 210 -5.97 7.41 11.62
CA VAL A 210 -7.08 8.23 11.15
C VAL A 210 -8.37 7.54 11.59
N GLU A 211 -9.15 8.25 12.41
CA GLU A 211 -10.46 7.78 12.87
C GLU A 211 -11.55 8.37 11.98
N LEU A 212 -12.48 7.52 11.54
CA LEU A 212 -13.57 7.92 10.66
C LEU A 212 -14.48 8.93 11.36
N ASP A 213 -14.91 8.66 12.59
CA ASP A 213 -15.84 9.54 13.31
C ASP A 213 -15.23 10.91 13.61
N ALA A 214 -13.95 10.96 13.97
CA ALA A 214 -13.22 12.22 14.15
C ALA A 214 -13.12 13.01 12.85
N THR A 215 -12.90 12.32 11.72
CA THR A 215 -12.88 12.92 10.39
C THR A 215 -14.26 13.48 10.00
N LEU A 216 -15.32 12.68 10.17
CA LEU A 216 -16.70 13.08 9.88
C LEU A 216 -17.14 14.27 10.76
N GLY A 217 -16.83 14.21 12.06
CA GLY A 217 -17.12 15.28 13.01
C GLY A 217 -16.34 16.56 12.72
N GLY A 218 -15.05 16.46 12.36
CA GLY A 218 -14.22 17.60 11.99
C GLY A 218 -14.67 18.29 10.70
N LEU A 219 -15.22 17.53 9.76
CA LEU A 219 -15.76 18.06 8.50
C LEU A 219 -17.24 18.47 8.58
N GLY A 220 -17.97 17.99 9.59
CA GLY A 220 -19.41 18.19 9.70
C GLY A 220 -20.21 17.47 8.61
N VAL A 221 -19.72 16.31 8.14
CA VAL A 221 -20.33 15.54 7.03
C VAL A 221 -20.68 14.12 7.46
N SER A 222 -21.66 13.53 6.79
CA SER A 222 -21.95 12.10 6.88
C SER A 222 -20.97 11.26 6.06
N ARG A 223 -20.90 9.95 6.34
CA ARG A 223 -20.09 9.04 5.52
C ARG A 223 -20.49 9.04 4.04
N GLY A 224 -21.80 9.13 3.74
CA GLY A 224 -22.29 9.23 2.37
C GLY A 224 -21.73 10.46 1.65
N GLN A 225 -21.72 11.61 2.33
CA GLN A 225 -21.12 12.84 1.80
C GLN A 225 -19.60 12.74 1.68
N LEU A 226 -18.91 12.02 2.57
CA LEU A 226 -17.47 11.74 2.41
C LEU A 226 -17.20 10.90 1.16
N VAL A 227 -18.07 9.93 0.85
CA VAL A 227 -18.02 9.16 -0.41
C VAL A 227 -18.26 10.08 -1.60
N ASP A 228 -19.26 10.96 -1.55
CA ASP A 228 -19.53 11.94 -2.62
C ASP A 228 -18.32 12.85 -2.86
N ILE A 229 -17.68 13.34 -1.79
CA ILE A 229 -16.43 14.11 -1.87
C ILE A 229 -15.34 13.29 -2.56
N GLY A 230 -15.18 12.02 -2.21
CA GLY A 230 -14.23 11.11 -2.86
C GLY A 230 -14.49 10.97 -4.37
N ILE A 231 -15.75 10.83 -4.76
CA ILE A 231 -16.17 10.78 -6.18
C ILE A 231 -15.83 12.08 -6.91
N LEU A 232 -16.08 13.24 -6.29
CA LEU A 232 -15.80 14.56 -6.87
C LEU A 232 -14.30 14.85 -7.02
N ILE A 233 -13.48 14.39 -6.07
CA ILE A 233 -12.01 14.50 -6.15
C ILE A 233 -11.45 13.54 -7.22
N GLY A 234 -12.08 12.37 -7.37
CA GLY A 234 -11.72 11.33 -8.33
C GLY A 234 -11.28 10.06 -7.62
N THR A 235 -12.08 9.00 -7.79
CA THR A 235 -11.82 7.61 -7.33
C THR A 235 -11.31 6.71 -8.45
#